data_AF-A0A929ALM6-F1
#
_entry.id   AF-A0A929ALM6-F1
#
_cell.length_a   1.000
_cell.length_b   1.000
_cell.length_c   1.000
_cell.angle_alpha   90.00
_cell.angle_beta   90.00
_cell.angle_gamma   90.00
#
_symmetry.space_group_name_H-M   'P 1'
#
loop_
_entity.id
_entity.type
_entity.pdbx_description
1 polymer ?
#
loop_
_entity_poly.entity_id
_entity_poly.type
_entity_poly.pdbx_seq_one_letter_code
_entity_poly.pdbx_strand_id
1 'polypeptide(L)'
;MIVEGLRIWRHRFPLASTWTILSAGQPHSNIDLGDGVVIKSMGKLSLKNYAYALGESSVGLSLMVSPHPSYPPLEMAHYGMWVITNKYENKDISLWHDNILSINDCSPENIANNLITLCQRIEADPMSGWEGKSHIEDYVSDAPLFPFIEELCELLQKSADF
;
A
#
# COMPACT_ATOMS: atom_id res chain seq x y z
N MET A 1 10.92 11.30 -7.34
CA MET A 1 10.40 10.09 -8.01
C MET A 1 8.88 10.02 -7.90
N ILE A 2 8.29 9.71 -6.74
CA ILE A 2 6.82 9.63 -6.57
C ILE A 2 6.11 10.94 -6.93
N VAL A 3 6.57 12.08 -6.37
CA VAL A 3 5.96 13.40 -6.63
C VAL A 3 5.99 13.74 -8.12
N GLU A 4 7.10 13.47 -8.81
CA GLU A 4 7.21 13.70 -10.26
C GLU A 4 6.27 12.77 -11.05
N GLY A 5 6.16 11.49 -10.65
CA GLY A 5 5.19 10.57 -11.26
C GLY A 5 3.76 11.06 -11.10
N LEU A 6 3.41 11.59 -9.93
CA LEU A 6 2.09 12.20 -9.69
C LEU A 6 1.86 13.49 -10.49
N ARG A 7 2.91 14.29 -10.74
CA ARG A 7 2.81 15.45 -11.64
C ARG A 7 2.52 15.03 -13.08
N ILE A 8 3.21 14.00 -13.55
CA ILE A 8 2.99 13.44 -14.89
C ILE A 8 1.58 12.83 -14.98
N TRP A 9 1.16 12.04 -13.99
CA TRP A 9 -0.20 11.48 -13.90
C TRP A 9 -1.25 12.59 -13.94
N ARG A 10 -1.09 13.65 -13.14
CA ARG A 10 -2.02 14.78 -13.10
C ARG A 10 -2.18 15.43 -14.47
N HIS A 11 -1.07 15.59 -15.19
CA HIS A 11 -1.10 16.21 -16.52
C HIS A 11 -1.72 15.32 -17.60
N ARG A 12 -1.54 13.99 -17.51
CA ARG A 12 -1.95 13.04 -18.55
C ARG A 12 -3.31 12.39 -18.32
N PHE A 13 -3.78 12.34 -17.09
CA PHE A 13 -5.06 11.72 -16.75
C PHE A 13 -6.17 12.79 -16.71
N PRO A 14 -7.15 12.75 -17.63
CA PRO A 14 -8.16 13.81 -17.74
C PRO A 14 -9.02 14.01 -16.49
N LEU A 15 -9.21 12.95 -15.70
CA LEU A 15 -10.00 12.96 -14.47
C LEU A 15 -9.14 13.17 -13.22
N ALA A 16 -7.86 13.55 -13.33
CA ALA A 16 -7.00 13.71 -12.16
C ALA A 16 -7.55 14.66 -11.08
N SER A 17 -8.33 15.66 -11.48
CA SER A 17 -8.96 16.62 -10.55
C SER A 17 -10.12 16.06 -9.73
N THR A 18 -10.70 14.91 -10.12
CA THR A 18 -11.75 14.23 -9.35
C THR A 18 -11.19 13.30 -8.27
N TRP A 19 -9.89 13.01 -8.32
CA TRP A 19 -9.21 12.11 -7.39
C TRP A 19 -8.60 12.88 -6.21
N THR A 20 -8.72 12.31 -5.02
CA THR A 20 -8.04 12.81 -3.82
C THR A 20 -6.75 12.05 -3.57
N ILE A 21 -5.64 12.76 -3.32
CA ILE A 21 -4.34 12.15 -3.03
C ILE A 21 -4.00 12.39 -1.56
N LEU A 22 -3.87 11.29 -0.82
CA LEU A 22 -3.45 11.29 0.59
C LEU A 22 -2.04 10.71 0.71
N SER A 23 -1.23 11.28 1.60
CA SER A 23 0.06 10.72 1.99
C SER A 23 0.08 10.49 3.50
N ALA A 24 0.27 9.24 3.91
CA ALA A 24 0.31 8.83 5.31
C ALA A 24 1.65 8.14 5.63
N GLY A 25 2.09 8.25 6.89
CA GLY A 25 3.33 7.69 7.39
C GLY A 25 4.15 8.74 8.14
N GLN A 26 4.90 9.57 7.40
CA GLN A 26 5.69 10.66 7.96
C GLN A 26 5.03 12.03 7.68
N PRO A 27 4.92 12.93 8.66
CA PRO A 27 4.42 14.29 8.43
C PRO A 27 5.31 15.08 7.46
N HIS A 28 4.68 15.80 6.53
CA HIS A 28 5.31 16.79 5.65
C HIS A 28 4.30 17.88 5.27
N SER A 29 4.75 18.95 4.62
CA SER A 29 3.82 19.96 4.08
C SER A 29 3.01 19.39 2.92
N ASN A 30 1.79 19.88 2.71
CA ASN A 30 1.04 19.59 1.49
C ASN A 30 1.87 19.93 0.25
N ILE A 31 1.77 19.10 -0.78
CA ILE A 31 2.55 19.27 -2.01
C ILE A 31 1.60 19.64 -3.14
N ASP A 32 1.77 20.84 -3.67
CA ASP A 32 1.04 21.30 -4.85
C ASP A 32 1.56 20.60 -6.11
N LEU A 33 0.65 19.91 -6.80
CA LEU A 33 0.92 19.26 -8.07
C LEU A 33 0.50 20.12 -9.27
N GLY A 34 -0.16 21.25 -9.05
CA GLY A 34 -0.73 22.17 -10.04
C GLY A 34 -2.20 21.89 -10.36
N ASP A 35 -2.87 22.86 -10.98
CA ASP A 35 -4.31 22.85 -11.35
C ASP A 35 -5.26 22.51 -10.19
N GLY A 36 -4.89 22.93 -8.97
CA GLY A 36 -5.68 22.69 -7.75
C GLY A 36 -5.57 21.27 -7.18
N VAL A 37 -4.77 20.39 -7.79
CA VAL A 37 -4.51 19.04 -7.28
C VAL A 37 -3.37 19.08 -6.28
N VAL A 38 -3.60 18.53 -5.08
CA VAL A 38 -2.66 18.59 -3.96
C VAL A 38 -2.51 17.22 -3.31
N ILE A 39 -1.28 16.85 -2.97
CA ILE A 39 -1.01 15.75 -2.05
C ILE A 39 -1.24 16.26 -0.62
N LYS A 40 -2.29 15.75 0.03
CA LYS A 40 -2.58 16.07 1.43
C LYS A 40 -1.75 15.19 2.35
N SER A 41 -0.88 15.81 3.16
CA SER A 41 -0.13 15.07 4.18
C SER A 41 -1.01 14.80 5.38
N MET A 42 -1.22 13.52 5.67
CA MET A 42 -1.97 13.03 6.83
C MET A 42 -1.03 12.73 8.02
N GLY A 43 0.29 12.76 7.79
CA GLY A 43 1.29 12.43 8.80
C GLY A 43 1.13 11.02 9.35
N LYS A 44 1.42 10.87 10.65
CA LYS A 44 1.25 9.60 11.36
C LYS A 44 -0.19 9.51 11.90
N LEU A 45 -0.98 8.61 11.31
CA LEU A 45 -2.34 8.33 11.74
C LEU A 45 -2.36 7.35 12.93
N SER A 46 -3.43 7.41 13.73
CA SER A 46 -3.77 6.30 14.62
C SER A 46 -4.17 5.07 13.79
N LEU A 47 -4.05 3.86 14.35
CA LEU A 47 -4.45 2.63 13.64
C LEU A 47 -5.91 2.70 13.16
N LYS A 48 -6.81 3.24 13.97
CA LYS A 48 -8.22 3.44 13.61
C LYS A 48 -8.38 4.36 12.39
N ASN A 49 -7.70 5.50 12.39
CA ASN A 49 -7.80 6.45 11.27
C ASN A 49 -7.08 5.93 10.02
N TYR A 50 -6.02 5.15 10.20
CA TYR A 50 -5.32 4.47 9.12
C TYR A 50 -6.22 3.42 8.45
N ALA A 51 -6.88 2.57 9.23
CA ALA A 51 -7.86 1.59 8.73
C ALA A 51 -9.01 2.27 7.97
N TYR A 52 -9.54 3.38 8.47
CA TYR A 52 -10.55 4.17 7.76
C TYR A 52 -10.01 4.72 6.42
N ALA A 53 -8.79 5.28 6.42
CA ALA A 53 -8.18 5.78 5.21
C ALA A 53 -7.93 4.67 4.17
N LEU A 54 -7.54 3.48 4.60
CA LEU A 54 -7.38 2.31 3.72
C LEU A 54 -8.72 1.90 3.11
N GLY A 55 -9.77 1.76 3.92
CA GLY A 55 -11.10 1.31 3.44
C GLY A 55 -11.82 2.29 2.51
N GLU A 56 -11.47 3.57 2.54
CA GLU A 56 -12.03 4.61 1.64
C GLU A 56 -11.14 4.87 0.41
N SER A 57 -9.99 4.21 0.30
CA SER A 57 -9.05 4.41 -0.82
C SER A 57 -9.20 3.31 -1.87
N SER A 58 -8.94 3.62 -3.14
CA SER A 58 -9.06 2.64 -4.25
C SER A 58 -7.71 2.24 -4.86
N VAL A 59 -6.71 3.12 -4.80
CA VAL A 59 -5.37 2.90 -5.36
C VAL A 59 -4.31 3.26 -4.33
N GLY A 60 -3.36 2.35 -4.13
CA GLY A 60 -2.21 2.51 -3.24
C GLY A 60 -0.90 2.61 -4.03
N LEU A 61 0.02 3.45 -3.56
CA LEU A 61 1.39 3.52 -4.06
C LEU A 61 2.34 3.45 -2.88
N SER A 62 3.11 2.37 -2.77
CA SER A 62 4.06 2.18 -1.68
C SER A 62 5.29 1.42 -2.18
N LEU A 63 6.42 2.13 -2.21
CA LEU A 63 7.70 1.61 -2.70
C LEU A 63 8.61 1.23 -1.52
N MET A 64 9.33 0.13 -1.67
CA MET A 64 10.33 -0.35 -0.73
C MET A 64 11.58 -0.79 -1.50
N VAL A 65 12.62 0.04 -1.49
CA VAL A 65 13.91 -0.23 -2.16
C VAL A 65 14.79 -1.08 -1.23
N SER A 66 14.30 -2.28 -0.91
CA SER A 66 14.97 -3.29 -0.08
C SER A 66 14.36 -4.67 -0.32
N PRO A 67 15.03 -5.77 0.06
CA PRO A 67 14.46 -7.12 -0.06
C PRO A 67 13.25 -7.35 0.87
N HIS A 68 13.01 -6.48 1.87
CA HIS A 68 11.85 -6.60 2.75
C HIS A 68 10.55 -6.20 2.03
N PRO A 69 9.42 -6.93 2.22
CA PRO A 69 8.14 -6.67 1.55
C PRO A 69 7.52 -5.31 1.91
N SER A 70 7.81 -4.82 3.12
CA SER A 70 7.10 -3.73 3.81
C SER A 70 5.63 -4.07 4.08
N TYR A 71 5.07 -3.48 5.14
CA TYR A 71 3.68 -3.74 5.54
C TYR A 71 2.64 -3.00 4.70
N PRO A 72 2.82 -1.70 4.34
CA PRO A 72 1.75 -0.94 3.69
C PRO A 72 1.23 -1.52 2.37
N PRO A 73 2.06 -2.09 1.46
CA PRO A 73 1.52 -2.69 0.23
C PRO A 73 0.56 -3.85 0.50
N LEU A 74 0.86 -4.67 1.51
CA LEU A 74 0.03 -5.82 1.88
C LEU A 74 -1.24 -5.37 2.59
N GLU A 75 -1.14 -4.41 3.51
CA GLU A 75 -2.29 -3.82 4.20
C GLU A 75 -3.26 -3.19 3.20
N MET A 76 -2.77 -2.38 2.25
CA MET A 76 -3.58 -1.76 1.20
C MET A 76 -4.29 -2.81 0.32
N ALA A 77 -3.59 -3.86 -0.10
CA ALA A 77 -4.16 -4.90 -0.96
C ALA A 77 -5.32 -5.64 -0.27
N HIS A 78 -5.15 -5.97 1.02
CA HIS A 78 -6.17 -6.65 1.83
C HIS A 78 -7.35 -5.74 2.22
N TYR A 79 -7.20 -4.42 2.08
CA TYR A 79 -8.30 -3.45 2.16
C TYR A 79 -8.99 -3.19 0.81
N GLY A 80 -8.72 -4.02 -0.21
CA GLY A 80 -9.38 -3.94 -1.51
C GLY A 80 -8.81 -2.88 -2.45
N MET A 81 -7.64 -2.31 -2.14
CA MET A 81 -6.99 -1.34 -3.02
C MET A 81 -6.19 -2.06 -4.12
N TRP A 82 -6.15 -1.51 -5.34
CA TRP A 82 -5.08 -1.84 -6.29
C TRP A 82 -3.77 -1.18 -5.85
N VAL A 83 -2.67 -1.92 -5.77
CA VAL A 83 -1.43 -1.43 -5.16
C VAL A 83 -0.28 -1.47 -6.14
N ILE A 84 0.37 -0.32 -6.35
CA ILE A 84 1.66 -0.23 -7.03
C ILE A 84 2.77 -0.31 -5.97
N THR A 85 3.65 -1.29 -6.12
CA THR A 85 4.89 -1.42 -5.36
C THR A 85 6.04 -1.79 -6.30
N ASN A 86 7.24 -2.05 -5.79
CA ASN A 86 8.40 -2.39 -6.62
C ASN A 86 9.01 -3.75 -6.29
N LYS A 87 9.55 -4.38 -7.33
CA LYS A 87 10.50 -5.48 -7.15
C LYS A 87 11.83 -4.95 -6.63
N TYR A 88 12.57 -5.78 -5.92
CA TYR A 88 13.93 -5.47 -5.47
C TYR A 88 14.69 -6.76 -5.22
N GLU A 89 15.74 -7.03 -6.01
CA GLU A 89 16.47 -8.29 -5.98
C GLU A 89 15.52 -9.50 -6.06
N ASN A 90 15.53 -10.37 -5.06
CA ASN A 90 14.67 -11.55 -4.97
C ASN A 90 13.23 -11.26 -4.51
N LYS A 91 12.89 -10.00 -4.22
CA LYS A 91 11.55 -9.62 -3.78
C LYS A 91 10.64 -9.35 -4.96
N ASP A 92 9.59 -10.15 -5.08
CA ASP A 92 8.42 -9.90 -5.90
C ASP A 92 7.16 -10.32 -5.14
N ILE A 93 6.39 -9.33 -4.67
CA ILE A 93 5.17 -9.57 -3.89
C ILE A 93 3.90 -9.49 -4.74
N SER A 94 4.02 -9.40 -6.07
CA SER A 94 2.86 -9.57 -6.95
C SER A 94 2.24 -10.97 -6.88
N LEU A 95 3.05 -11.97 -6.48
CA LEU A 95 2.60 -13.34 -6.26
C LEU A 95 1.80 -13.53 -4.97
N TRP A 96 1.75 -12.50 -4.10
CA TRP A 96 1.20 -12.62 -2.75
C TRP A 96 -0.27 -12.20 -2.69
N HIS A 97 -0.72 -11.36 -3.61
CA HIS A 97 -2.11 -10.89 -3.68
C HIS A 97 -2.43 -10.38 -5.09
N ASP A 98 -3.62 -10.69 -5.62
CA ASP A 98 -4.02 -10.33 -7.00
C ASP A 98 -3.94 -8.82 -7.28
N ASN A 99 -4.28 -8.01 -6.28
CA ASN A 99 -4.26 -6.55 -6.37
C ASN A 99 -2.87 -5.90 -6.41
N ILE A 100 -1.78 -6.66 -6.23
CA ILE A 100 -0.42 -6.09 -6.15
C ILE A 100 0.28 -6.09 -7.51
N LEU A 101 0.55 -4.90 -8.00
CA LEU A 101 1.41 -4.64 -9.15
C LEU A 101 2.83 -4.31 -8.69
N SER A 102 3.74 -5.27 -8.80
CA SER A 102 5.18 -5.08 -8.51
C SER A 102 5.95 -4.67 -9.77
N ILE A 103 6.26 -3.38 -9.89
CA ILE A 103 7.01 -2.83 -11.04
C ILE A 103 8.53 -2.97 -10.88
N ASN A 104 9.24 -3.19 -11.99
CA ASN A 104 10.70 -3.24 -12.02
C ASN A 104 11.34 -1.86 -12.16
N ASP A 105 10.67 -0.96 -12.87
CA ASP A 105 11.12 0.40 -13.11
C ASP A 105 10.30 1.38 -12.29
N CYS A 106 10.94 2.10 -11.36
CA CYS A 106 10.29 3.11 -10.53
C CYS A 106 10.40 4.52 -11.13
N SER A 107 10.75 4.66 -12.42
CA SER A 107 10.79 5.96 -13.08
C SER A 107 9.46 6.72 -12.92
N PRO A 108 9.50 8.07 -12.84
CA PRO A 108 8.29 8.89 -12.78
C PRO A 108 7.26 8.54 -13.88
N GLU A 109 7.73 8.33 -15.09
CA GLU A 109 6.90 7.96 -16.25
C GLU A 109 6.20 6.62 -16.04
N ASN A 110 6.92 5.60 -15.56
CA ASN A 110 6.32 4.29 -15.36
C ASN A 110 5.31 4.31 -14.19
N ILE A 111 5.62 5.02 -13.09
CA ILE A 111 4.66 5.23 -12.00
C ILE A 111 3.39 5.91 -12.53
N ALA A 112 3.53 6.98 -13.32
CA ALA A 112 2.40 7.70 -13.87
C ALA A 112 1.53 6.82 -14.79
N ASN A 113 2.14 6.04 -15.68
CA ASN A 113 1.42 5.17 -16.61
C ASN A 113 0.63 4.06 -15.88
N ASN A 114 1.22 3.48 -14.83
CA ASN A 114 0.53 2.47 -14.02
C ASN A 114 -0.59 3.09 -13.18
N LEU A 115 -0.38 4.29 -12.61
CA LEU A 115 -1.47 5.03 -11.94
C LEU A 115 -2.62 5.34 -12.89
N ILE A 116 -2.35 5.79 -14.12
CA ILE A 116 -3.39 6.05 -15.13
C ILE A 116 -4.20 4.77 -15.39
N THR A 117 -3.52 3.65 -15.62
CA THR A 117 -4.16 2.35 -15.88
C THR A 117 -5.07 1.93 -14.71
N LEU A 118 -4.59 2.06 -13.47
CA LEU A 118 -5.38 1.68 -12.29
C LEU A 118 -6.55 2.64 -12.03
N CYS A 119 -6.34 3.95 -12.19
CA CYS A 119 -7.43 4.92 -12.09
C CYS A 119 -8.50 4.63 -13.15
N GLN A 120 -8.13 4.39 -14.40
CA GLN A 120 -9.08 4.01 -15.47
C GLN A 120 -9.85 2.73 -15.13
N ARG A 121 -9.18 1.74 -14.53
CA ARG A 121 -9.83 0.51 -14.06
C ARG A 121 -10.88 0.82 -12.99
N ILE A 122 -10.54 1.63 -11.99
CA ILE A 122 -11.47 2.01 -10.92
C ILE A 122 -12.63 2.86 -11.45
N GLU A 123 -12.39 3.78 -12.37
CA GLU A 123 -13.46 4.58 -13.00
C GLU A 123 -14.43 3.68 -13.80
N ALA A 124 -13.93 2.61 -14.43
CA ALA A 124 -14.76 1.66 -15.15
C ALA A 124 -15.51 0.69 -14.23
N ASP A 125 -14.85 0.26 -13.15
CA ASP A 125 -15.40 -0.64 -12.12
C ASP A 125 -14.85 -0.29 -10.73
N PRO A 126 -15.59 0.49 -9.93
CA PRO A 126 -15.19 0.88 -8.59
C PRO A 126 -15.03 -0.29 -7.62
N MET A 127 -15.63 -1.44 -7.92
CA MET A 127 -15.58 -2.62 -7.04
C MET A 127 -14.46 -3.59 -7.41
N SER A 128 -13.75 -3.38 -8.52
CA SER A 128 -12.75 -4.31 -9.06
C SER A 128 -11.64 -4.70 -8.08
N GLY A 129 -11.28 -3.83 -7.13
CA GLY A 129 -10.28 -4.15 -6.10
C GLY A 129 -10.78 -5.11 -5.02
N TRP A 130 -12.09 -5.17 -4.76
CA TRP A 130 -12.67 -6.10 -3.77
C TRP A 130 -12.75 -7.55 -4.26
N GLU A 131 -12.53 -7.79 -5.55
CA GLU A 131 -12.51 -9.13 -6.14
C GLU A 131 -11.16 -9.84 -5.96
N GLY A 132 -10.10 -9.10 -5.63
CA GLY A 132 -8.75 -9.62 -5.48
C GLY A 132 -8.61 -10.58 -4.31
N LYS A 133 -7.84 -11.65 -4.50
CA LYS A 133 -7.59 -12.66 -3.48
C LYS A 133 -6.16 -12.59 -2.98
N SER A 134 -6.00 -12.87 -1.69
CA SER A 134 -4.70 -13.16 -1.09
C SER A 134 -4.25 -14.56 -1.46
N HIS A 135 -2.97 -14.70 -1.76
CA HIS A 135 -2.28 -15.97 -1.94
C HIS A 135 -1.41 -16.32 -0.73
N ILE A 136 -1.57 -15.56 0.36
CA ILE A 136 -0.98 -15.84 1.67
C ILE A 136 -2.13 -16.12 2.65
N GLU A 137 -2.45 -17.39 2.82
CA GLU A 137 -3.58 -17.84 3.64
C GLU A 137 -3.50 -17.33 5.08
N ASP A 138 -2.30 -17.22 5.64
CA ASP A 138 -2.09 -16.86 7.04
C ASP A 138 -2.02 -15.35 7.32
N TYR A 139 -1.99 -14.48 6.31
CA TYR A 139 -1.69 -13.05 6.53
C TYR A 139 -2.75 -12.32 7.38
N VAL A 140 -4.03 -12.68 7.20
CA VAL A 140 -5.16 -12.17 7.99
C VAL A 140 -5.80 -13.25 8.88
N SER A 141 -5.07 -14.34 9.14
CA SER A 141 -5.59 -15.43 9.95
C SER A 141 -5.68 -15.05 11.42
N ASP A 142 -6.83 -15.31 12.04
CA ASP A 142 -7.02 -15.22 13.49
C ASP A 142 -6.46 -16.46 14.23
N ALA A 143 -5.85 -17.40 13.51
CA ALA A 143 -5.20 -18.54 14.12
C ALA A 143 -4.04 -18.10 15.04
N PRO A 144 -3.77 -18.84 16.14
CA PRO A 144 -2.64 -18.53 16.99
C PRO A 144 -1.32 -18.55 16.22
N LEU A 145 -0.71 -17.37 16.02
CA LEU A 145 0.58 -17.20 15.33
C LEU A 145 1.73 -17.93 16.04
N PHE A 146 1.66 -18.02 17.36
CA PHE A 146 2.67 -18.63 18.21
C PHE A 146 2.00 -19.63 19.17
N PRO A 147 1.63 -20.83 18.70
CA PRO A 147 0.94 -21.82 19.53
C PRO A 147 1.79 -22.29 20.72
N PHE A 148 3.09 -22.03 20.69
CA PHE A 148 4.06 -22.34 21.73
C PHE A 148 4.28 -21.22 22.76
N ILE A 149 3.54 -20.09 22.68
CA ILE A 149 3.83 -18.92 23.51
C ILE A 149 3.63 -19.18 25.02
N GLU A 150 2.66 -20.03 25.37
CA GLU A 150 2.42 -20.44 26.76
C GLU A 150 3.60 -21.27 27.31
N GLU A 151 4.08 -22.26 26.54
CA GLU A 151 5.25 -23.08 26.89
C GLU A 151 6.52 -22.21 27.02
N LEU A 152 6.72 -21.25 26.11
CA LEU A 152 7.85 -20.33 26.18
C LEU A 152 7.81 -19.46 27.44
N CYS A 153 6.63 -18.94 27.82
CA CYS A 153 6.45 -18.19 29.06
C CYS A 153 6.78 -19.02 30.29
N GLU A 154 6.35 -20.28 30.34
CA GLU A 154 6.68 -21.20 31.43
C GLU A 154 8.18 -21.47 31.55
N LEU A 155 8.87 -21.68 30.42
CA LEU A 155 10.32 -21.90 30.38
C LEU A 155 11.10 -20.68 30.89
N LEU A 156 10.70 -19.47 30.48
CA LEU A 156 11.34 -18.23 30.91
C LEU A 156 11.14 -17.98 32.41
N GLN A 157 9.95 -18.24 32.95
CA GLN A 157 9.67 -18.10 34.38
C GLN A 157 10.53 -19.07 35.21
N LYS A 158 10.61 -20.35 34.81
CA LYS A 158 11.46 -21.35 35.48
C LYS A 158 12.96 -20.99 35.44
N SER A 159 13.41 -20.24 34.42
CA SER A 159 14.80 -19.79 34.30
C SER A 159 15.15 -18.55 35.13
N ALA A 160 14.15 -17.79 35.59
CA ALA A 160 14.33 -16.58 36.39
C ALA A 160 14.44 -16.84 37.90
N ASP A 161 14.17 -18.07 38.34
CA ASP A 161 14.25 -18.52 39.75
C ASP A 161 15.65 -19.07 40.15
N PHE A 162 16.69 -18.79 39.34
CA PHE A 162 18.10 -19.14 39.62
C PHE A 162 18.99 -17.91 39.82
#